data_AF-A0A2E4IP58-F1
#
_entry.id   AF-A0A2E4IP58-F1
#
_cell.length_a   1.000
_cell.length_b   1.000
_cell.length_c   1.000
_cell.angle_alpha   90.00
_cell.angle_beta   90.00
_cell.angle_gamma   90.00
#
_symmetry.space_group_name_H-M   'P 1'
#
loop_
_entity.id
_entity.type
_entity.pdbx_description
1 polymer ?
#
loop_
_entity_poly.entity_id
_entity_poly.type
_entity_poly.pdbx_seq_one_letter_code
_entity_poly.pdbx_strand_id
1 'polypeptide(L)' 'MPFRSYDTLRVFTVVARHESVTAAAQELNLSKASVSYQIRKLEDELGFTVFDRKG' A
#
# COMPACT_ATOMS: atom_id res chain seq x y z
N MET A 1 -7.67 -19.92 -2.75
CA MET A 1 -7.95 -18.53 -3.14
C MET A 1 -6.72 -17.97 -3.84
N PRO A 2 -6.75 -17.66 -5.15
CA PRO A 2 -5.59 -17.09 -5.82
C PRO A 2 -5.47 -15.62 -5.42
N PHE A 3 -4.57 -15.30 -4.48
CA PHE A 3 -4.17 -13.92 -4.23
C PHE A 3 -3.56 -13.36 -5.52
N ARG A 4 -4.36 -12.59 -6.29
CA ARG A 4 -3.98 -12.03 -7.60
C ARG A 4 -3.26 -10.68 -7.51
N SER A 5 -2.83 -10.27 -6.31
CA SER A 5 -2.41 -8.89 -6.03
C SER A 5 -0.97 -8.80 -5.47
N TYR A 6 0.01 -9.42 -6.13
CA TYR A 6 1.44 -9.30 -5.74
C TYR A 6 1.93 -7.85 -5.68
N ASP A 7 1.50 -7.01 -6.62
CA ASP A 7 1.83 -5.57 -6.62
C ASP A 7 1.34 -4.86 -5.36
N THR A 8 0.13 -5.18 -4.91
CA THR A 8 -0.46 -4.55 -3.74
C THR A 8 0.28 -4.92 -2.44
N LEU A 9 0.67 -6.20 -2.30
CA LEU A 9 1.49 -6.65 -1.18
C LEU A 9 2.90 -6.06 -1.20
N ARG A 10 3.48 -5.88 -2.40
CA ARG A 10 4.76 -5.21 -2.57
C ARG A 10 4.66 -3.75 -2.12
N VAL A 11 3.60 -3.05 -2.52
CA VAL A 11 3.38 -1.65 -2.12
C VAL A 11 3.15 -1.53 -0.62
N PHE A 12 2.34 -2.42 -0.04
CA PHE A 12 2.19 -2.53 1.41
C PHE A 12 3.53 -2.72 2.12
N THR A 13 4.36 -3.67 1.68
CA THR A 13 5.66 -3.96 2.30
C THR A 13 6.60 -2.74 2.24
N VAL A 14 6.63 -2.04 1.11
CA VAL A 14 7.47 -0.84 0.98
C VAL A 14 6.95 0.31 1.85
N VAL A 15 5.63 0.53 1.91
CA VAL A 15 5.03 1.55 2.79
C VAL A 15 5.26 1.22 4.26
N ALA A 16 5.14 -0.04 4.65
CA ALA A 16 5.45 -0.50 6.01
C ALA A 16 6.93 -0.33 6.37
N ARG A 17 7.85 -0.55 5.42
CA ARG A 17 9.29 -0.36 5.63
C ARG A 17 9.69 1.10 5.83
N HIS A 18 9.04 2.01 5.09
CA HIS A 18 9.35 3.45 5.13
C HIS A 18 8.52 4.22 6.15
N GLU A 19 7.45 3.61 6.68
CA GLU A 19 6.42 4.27 7.50
C GLU A 19 5.84 5.55 6.86
N SER A 20 6.00 5.68 5.53
CA SER A 20 5.68 6.89 4.79
C SER A 20 5.26 6.56 3.36
N VAL A 21 4.03 6.94 3.05
CA VAL A 21 3.46 6.82 1.69
C VAL A 21 4.27 7.63 0.67
N THR A 22 4.86 8.74 1.09
CA THR A 22 5.66 9.60 0.20
C THR A 22 6.98 8.95 -0.19
N ALA A 23 7.71 8.40 0.80
CA ALA A 23 8.99 7.73 0.56
C ALA A 23 8.78 6.43 -0.23
N ALA A 24 7.74 5.67 0.09
CA ALA A 24 7.38 4.47 -0.66
C ALA A 24 6.98 4.75 -2.11
N ALA A 25 6.23 5.83 -2.35
CA ALA A 25 5.87 6.25 -3.70
C ALA A 25 7.11 6.61 -4.53
N GLN A 26 8.09 7.27 -3.93
CA GLN A 26 9.36 7.58 -4.60
C GLN A 26 10.15 6.30 -4.93
N GLU A 27 10.28 5.36 -3.99
CA GLU A 27 10.99 4.10 -4.26
C GLU A 27 10.32 3.25 -5.35
N LEU A 28 8.98 3.23 -5.35
CA LEU A 28 8.21 2.45 -6.32
C LEU A 28 8.05 3.15 -7.67
N ASN A 29 8.56 4.39 -7.82
CA ASN A 29 8.30 5.25 -8.98
C ASN A 29 6.80 5.39 -9.29
N LEU A 30 5.99 5.45 -8.22
CA LEU A 30 4.54 5.58 -8.29
C LEU A 30 4.10 6.95 -7.76
N SER A 31 2.91 7.38 -8.16
CA SER A 31 2.28 8.55 -7.55
C SER A 31 1.77 8.20 -6.14
N LYS A 32 1.73 9.18 -5.23
CA LYS A 32 1.11 9.01 -3.90
C LYS A 32 -0.34 8.52 -4.00
N ALA A 33 -1.06 8.95 -5.03
CA ALA A 33 -2.42 8.51 -5.30
C ALA A 33 -2.49 7.02 -5.69
N SER A 34 -1.56 6.55 -6.52
CA SER A 34 -1.46 5.13 -6.91
C SER A 34 -1.16 4.24 -5.70
N VAL A 35 -0.22 4.65 -4.85
CA VAL A 35 0.12 3.91 -3.60
C VAL A 35 -1.07 3.87 -2.66
N SER A 36 -1.76 5.01 -2.46
CA SER A 36 -2.96 5.08 -1.62
C SER A 36 -4.12 4.23 -2.18
N TYR A 37 -4.30 4.21 -3.50
CA TYR A 37 -5.30 3.37 -4.17
C TYR A 37 -5.01 1.88 -3.99
N GLN A 38 -3.76 1.47 -4.16
CA GLN A 38 -3.36 0.08 -3.95
C GLN A 38 -3.55 -0.34 -2.49
N ILE A 39 -3.13 0.48 -1.53
CA ILE A 39 -3.40 0.21 -0.11
C ILE A 39 -4.89 0.07 0.15
N ARG A 40 -5.71 1.02 -0.33
CA ARG A 40 -7.17 0.95 -0.17
C ARG A 40 -7.73 -0.35 -0.72
N LYS A 41 -7.32 -0.72 -1.93
CA LYS A 41 -7.73 -1.97 -2.55
C LYS A 41 -7.32 -3.19 -1.71
N LEU A 42 -6.14 -3.16 -1.09
CA LEU A 42 -5.70 -4.21 -0.16
C LEU A 42 -6.61 -4.28 1.06
N GLU A 43 -6.93 -3.14 1.65
CA GLU A 43 -7.81 -3.03 2.81
C GLU A 43 -9.22 -3.54 2.49
N ASP A 44 -9.73 -3.22 1.30
CA ASP A 44 -11.02 -3.70 0.78
C ASP A 44 -11.00 -5.22 0.55
N GLU A 45 -9.91 -5.77 -0.01
CA GLU A 45 -9.73 -7.22 -0.21
C GLU A 45 -9.56 -7.97 1.12
N LEU A 46 -8.94 -7.34 2.13
CA LEU A 46 -8.71 -7.93 3.46
C LEU A 46 -9.89 -7.74 4.42
N GLY A 47 -10.73 -6.73 4.20
CA GLY A 47 -11.83 -6.35 5.08
C GLY A 47 -11.40 -5.61 6.35
N PHE A 48 -10.15 -5.15 6.44
CA PHE A 48 -9.62 -4.36 7.56
C PHE A 48 -8.53 -3.39 7.11
N THR A 49 -8.36 -2.31 7.87
CA THR A 49 -7.32 -1.30 7.62
C THR A 49 -5.94 -1.83 8.01
N VAL A 50 -4.95 -1.68 7.13
CA VAL A 50 -3.59 -2.18 7.36
C VAL A 50 -2.62 -1.09 7.82
N PHE A 51 -2.99 0.18 7.67
CA PHE A 51 -2.24 1.32 8.21
C PHE A 51 -3.13 2.23 9.06
N ASP A 52 -2.63 2.58 10.25
CA ASP A 52 -3.24 3.59 11.10
C ASP A 52 -2.79 4.96 10.58
N ARG A 53 -3.70 5.73 9.98
CA ARG A 53 -3.42 7.07 9.45
C ARG A 53 -3.35 8.06 10.61
N LYS A 54 -2.38 7.89 11.49
CA LYS A 54 -2.01 8.90 12.48
C LYS A 54 -1.11 9.91 11.78
N GLY A 55 -1.76 10.92 11.22
CA GLY A 55 -1.11 12.19 10.90
C GLY A 55 -0.91 13.01 12.15
#